data_AF-A0A923CTH5-F1
#
_entry.id   AF-A0A923CTH5-F1
#
_cell.length_a   1.000
_cell.length_b   1.000
_cell.length_c   1.000
_cell.angle_alpha   90.00
_cell.angle_beta   90.00
_cell.angle_gamma   90.00
#
_symmetry.space_group_name_H-M   'P 1'
#
loop_
_entity.id
_entity.type
_entity.pdbx_description
1 polymer ?
#
loop_
_entity_poly.entity_id
_entity_poly.type
_entity_poly.pdbx_seq_one_letter_code
_entity_poly.pdbx_strand_id
1 'polypeptide(L)'
;MKKRMTFFLVIILVAFLQNAFAGRIVVNNDEWALSNTGFLNSPDAGTFSTNVASWFTGGGTGDFLVYSKNFGLTETLLSSVMTNAGNSWEVNYQAEFTVDNLMKYDGIFLAGNPADTSVLTQYVLKGGNVYLAGGTGIGWSVLEAARWNPFLMNFGLRFESYYNPISSTIISIDSDHPIFKGVTDLYVYNGNNVSLTGTNEFAKILVDFYGNGLYAVYDPRAFDTKRIPPVPIPASVWLFTSGLLGLVGIGRKKTIH
;
A
#
# COMPACT_ATOMS: atom_id res chain seq x y z
N MET A 1 -48.65 45.40 -17.44
CA MET A 1 -48.07 44.12 -17.91
C MET A 1 -46.72 43.89 -17.23
N LYS A 2 -46.67 43.05 -16.18
CA LYS A 2 -45.43 42.67 -15.47
C LYS A 2 -44.87 41.39 -16.11
N LYS A 3 -43.76 41.47 -16.84
CA LYS A 3 -43.02 40.28 -17.30
C LYS A 3 -42.19 39.75 -16.12
N ARG A 4 -42.57 38.59 -15.60
CA ARG A 4 -41.75 37.81 -14.66
C ARG A 4 -40.69 37.09 -15.48
N MET A 5 -39.43 37.42 -15.24
CA MET A 5 -38.28 36.77 -15.85
C MET A 5 -37.78 35.72 -14.86
N THR A 6 -38.10 34.45 -15.13
CA THR A 6 -37.67 33.31 -14.31
C THR A 6 -36.22 33.00 -14.67
N PHE A 7 -35.29 33.20 -13.73
CA PHE A 7 -33.91 32.74 -13.85
C PHE A 7 -33.84 31.25 -13.54
N PHE A 8 -33.42 30.44 -14.52
CA PHE A 8 -33.01 29.06 -14.29
C PHE A 8 -31.53 29.05 -13.86
N LEU A 9 -31.28 28.67 -12.61
CA LEU A 9 -29.94 28.37 -12.10
C LEU A 9 -29.64 26.90 -12.42
N VAL A 10 -28.70 26.64 -13.32
CA VAL A 10 -28.19 25.28 -13.58
C VAL A 10 -26.96 25.06 -12.71
N ILE A 11 -27.08 24.24 -11.68
CA ILE A 11 -25.95 23.74 -10.90
C ILE A 11 -25.42 22.49 -11.63
N ILE A 12 -24.26 22.60 -12.27
CA ILE A 12 -23.55 21.44 -12.82
C ILE A 12 -22.69 20.86 -11.71
N LEU A 13 -23.15 19.76 -11.11
CA LEU A 13 -22.35 18.94 -10.20
C LEU A 13 -21.42 18.05 -11.05
N VAL A 14 -20.16 18.44 -11.20
CA VAL A 14 -19.15 17.56 -11.79
C VAL A 14 -18.67 16.60 -10.71
N ALA A 15 -19.31 15.43 -10.63
CA ALA A 15 -18.79 14.31 -9.86
C ALA A 15 -17.60 13.71 -10.61
N PHE A 16 -16.39 13.90 -10.08
CA PHE A 16 -15.23 13.14 -10.54
C PHE A 16 -15.43 11.69 -10.12
N LEU A 17 -15.78 10.83 -11.07
CA LEU A 17 -15.66 9.38 -10.90
C LEU A 17 -14.16 9.06 -10.83
N GLN A 18 -13.59 9.06 -9.62
CA GLN A 18 -12.33 8.37 -9.41
C GLN A 18 -12.62 6.88 -9.63
N ASN A 19 -12.01 6.29 -10.65
CA ASN A 19 -11.93 4.85 -10.75
C ASN A 19 -11.25 4.35 -9.47
N ALA A 20 -12.01 3.72 -8.57
CA ALA A 20 -11.46 3.09 -7.39
C ALA A 20 -10.75 1.82 -7.83
N PHE A 21 -9.42 1.87 -7.86
CA PHE A 21 -8.60 0.67 -8.06
C PHE A 21 -8.45 -0.04 -6.71
N ALA A 22 -8.40 -1.37 -6.76
CA ALA A 22 -7.89 -2.12 -5.63
C ALA A 22 -6.52 -1.57 -5.20
N GLY A 23 -6.22 -1.74 -3.92
CA GLY A 23 -4.94 -1.34 -3.36
C GLY A 23 -3.83 -2.30 -3.74
N ARG A 24 -2.68 -2.09 -3.13
CA ARG A 24 -1.45 -2.81 -3.46
C ARG A 24 -1.10 -3.81 -2.39
N ILE A 25 -0.44 -4.89 -2.79
CA ILE A 25 0.08 -5.89 -1.87
C ILE A 25 1.59 -6.02 -2.11
N VAL A 26 2.37 -5.99 -1.05
CA VAL A 26 3.76 -6.47 -1.01
C VAL A 26 3.75 -7.76 -0.21
N VAL A 27 4.29 -8.83 -0.78
CA VAL A 27 4.55 -10.07 -0.07
C VAL A 27 6.05 -10.25 0.03
N ASN A 28 6.55 -10.38 1.25
CA ASN A 28 7.89 -10.80 1.56
C ASN A 28 7.81 -12.25 2.09
N ASN A 29 8.65 -13.14 1.59
CA ASN A 29 8.68 -14.53 2.02
C ASN A 29 9.16 -14.71 3.47
N ASP A 30 9.76 -13.68 4.08
CA ASP A 30 10.56 -13.83 5.29
C ASP A 30 10.47 -12.61 6.23
N GLU A 31 10.10 -12.83 7.50
CA GLU A 31 10.04 -11.79 8.51
C GLU A 31 11.41 -11.25 8.92
N TRP A 32 12.49 -12.01 8.72
CA TRP A 32 13.82 -11.64 9.15
C TRP A 32 14.34 -10.39 8.45
N ALA A 33 13.92 -10.12 7.22
CA ALA A 33 14.37 -8.97 6.44
C ALA A 33 14.12 -7.63 7.16
N LEU A 34 13.02 -7.52 7.91
CA LEU A 34 12.66 -6.30 8.65
C LEU A 34 12.92 -6.38 10.16
N SER A 35 13.45 -7.50 10.64
CA SER A 35 13.92 -7.63 12.02
C SER A 35 15.15 -6.77 12.30
N ASN A 36 15.45 -6.49 13.57
CA ASN A 36 16.70 -5.85 13.95
C ASN A 36 17.93 -6.61 13.42
N THR A 37 17.86 -7.94 13.37
CA THR A 37 18.92 -8.77 12.76
C THR A 37 19.06 -8.48 11.28
N GLY A 38 17.95 -8.36 10.55
CA GLY A 38 17.94 -8.01 9.13
C GLY A 38 18.59 -6.65 8.88
N PHE A 39 18.18 -5.63 9.64
CA PHE A 39 18.77 -4.28 9.58
C PHE A 39 20.28 -4.26 9.88
N LEU A 40 20.76 -5.09 10.81
CA LEU A 40 22.17 -5.15 11.17
C LEU A 40 23.04 -5.88 10.13
N ASN A 41 22.46 -6.83 9.40
CA ASN A 41 23.17 -7.55 8.33
C ASN A 41 23.07 -6.84 6.98
N SER A 42 21.92 -6.21 6.70
CA SER A 42 21.64 -5.45 5.49
C SER A 42 20.95 -4.13 5.87
N PRO A 43 21.71 -3.03 6.00
CA PRO A 43 21.15 -1.71 6.34
C PRO A 43 20.10 -1.20 5.35
N ASP A 44 20.10 -1.72 4.12
CA ASP A 44 19.14 -1.40 3.06
C ASP A 44 17.70 -1.81 3.41
N ALA A 45 17.49 -2.65 4.43
CA ALA A 45 16.18 -2.93 4.99
C ALA A 45 15.40 -1.65 5.34
N GLY A 46 16.09 -0.59 5.79
CA GLY A 46 15.47 0.70 6.06
C GLY A 46 14.99 1.43 4.81
N THR A 47 15.83 1.43 3.76
CA THR A 47 15.48 1.98 2.44
C THR A 47 14.30 1.20 1.84
N PHE A 48 14.33 -0.12 1.88
CA PHE A 48 13.23 -0.97 1.44
C PHE A 48 11.91 -0.64 2.18
N SER A 49 11.95 -0.56 3.51
CA SER A 49 10.78 -0.25 4.34
C SER A 49 10.14 1.10 3.98
N THR A 50 10.97 2.14 3.84
CA THR A 50 10.50 3.49 3.49
C THR A 50 10.03 3.58 2.04
N ASN A 51 10.64 2.82 1.12
CA ASN A 51 10.16 2.73 -0.25
C ASN A 51 8.80 2.02 -0.34
N VAL A 52 8.55 0.97 0.45
CA VAL A 52 7.22 0.32 0.54
C VAL A 52 6.17 1.32 1.02
N ALA A 53 6.46 2.06 2.10
CA ALA A 53 5.57 3.10 2.62
C ALA A 53 5.30 4.19 1.58
N SER A 54 6.35 4.72 0.96
CA SER A 54 6.28 5.72 -0.11
C SER A 54 5.49 5.20 -1.31
N TRP A 55 5.64 3.92 -1.65
CA TRP A 55 4.85 3.30 -2.71
C TRP A 55 3.37 3.32 -2.33
N PHE A 56 2.99 2.83 -1.15
CA PHE A 56 1.59 2.84 -0.70
C PHE A 56 0.94 4.23 -0.70
N THR A 57 1.67 5.26 -0.30
CA THR A 57 1.18 6.65 -0.18
C THR A 57 1.33 7.47 -1.48
N GLY A 58 2.03 6.95 -2.49
CA GLY A 58 2.32 7.69 -3.71
C GLY A 58 3.39 8.77 -3.56
N GLY A 59 4.33 8.62 -2.62
CA GLY A 59 5.48 9.49 -2.42
C GLY A 59 5.48 10.28 -1.12
N GLY A 60 4.36 10.29 -0.38
CA GLY A 60 4.21 11.03 0.87
C GLY A 60 4.49 10.22 2.13
N THR A 61 4.30 10.86 3.28
CA THR A 61 4.17 10.17 4.57
C THR A 61 2.79 9.51 4.68
N GLY A 62 2.66 8.49 5.53
CA GLY A 62 1.37 7.84 5.78
C GLY A 62 1.19 7.34 7.20
N ASP A 63 -0.02 6.86 7.47
CA ASP A 63 -0.41 6.23 8.72
C ASP A 63 -0.45 4.71 8.54
N PHE A 64 0.39 3.97 9.26
CA PHE A 64 0.49 2.51 9.12
C PHE A 64 0.15 1.77 10.41
N LEU A 65 -0.62 0.70 10.26
CA LEU A 65 -0.91 -0.25 11.33
C LEU A 65 -0.03 -1.50 11.17
N VAL A 66 0.71 -1.84 12.21
CA VAL A 66 1.31 -3.17 12.39
C VAL A 66 0.31 -4.04 13.16
N TYR A 67 -0.39 -4.89 12.43
CA TYR A 67 -1.29 -5.90 12.99
C TYR A 67 -0.52 -7.21 13.21
N SER A 68 0.47 -7.18 14.09
CA SER A 68 1.34 -8.32 14.38
C SER A 68 2.00 -8.21 15.76
N LYS A 69 2.42 -9.35 16.30
CA LYS A 69 3.32 -9.49 17.44
C LYS A 69 4.68 -10.06 17.02
N ASN A 70 4.89 -10.33 15.72
CA ASN A 70 6.11 -10.93 15.22
C ASN A 70 7.27 -9.94 15.31
N PHE A 71 8.44 -10.41 15.73
CA PHE A 71 9.62 -9.58 15.97
C PHE A 71 10.05 -8.82 14.70
N GLY A 72 9.91 -9.43 13.52
CA GLY A 72 10.22 -8.81 12.23
C GLY A 72 9.43 -7.55 11.93
N LEU A 73 8.32 -7.28 12.63
CA LEU A 73 7.53 -6.05 12.47
C LEU A 73 7.44 -5.17 13.73
N THR A 74 7.85 -5.69 14.89
CA THR A 74 7.61 -5.05 16.20
C THR A 74 8.88 -4.58 16.91
N GLU A 75 10.04 -4.90 16.36
CA GLU A 75 11.33 -4.45 16.88
C GLU A 75 11.63 -2.97 16.54
N THR A 76 12.64 -2.43 17.22
CA THR A 76 12.86 -0.98 17.31
C THR A 76 13.40 -0.34 16.04
N LEU A 77 14.23 -1.01 15.25
CA LEU A 77 14.87 -0.39 14.08
C LEU A 77 13.86 -0.06 12.98
N LEU A 78 12.94 -0.99 12.68
CA LEU A 78 11.86 -0.75 11.72
C LEU A 78 10.99 0.44 12.17
N SER A 79 10.52 0.43 13.41
CA SER A 79 9.70 1.52 13.97
C SER A 79 10.43 2.87 13.91
N SER A 80 11.71 2.89 14.26
CA SER A 80 12.54 4.11 14.22
C SER A 80 12.70 4.63 12.79
N VAL A 81 12.96 3.76 11.82
CA VAL A 81 13.08 4.18 10.41
C VAL A 81 11.77 4.72 9.87
N MET A 82 10.65 4.04 10.14
CA MET A 82 9.34 4.46 9.66
C MET A 82 8.95 5.83 10.25
N THR A 83 9.16 6.02 11.55
CA THR A 83 8.84 7.29 12.23
C THR A 83 9.80 8.42 11.87
N ASN A 84 11.11 8.16 11.73
CA ASN A 84 12.08 9.15 11.28
C ASN A 84 11.82 9.62 9.83
N ALA A 85 11.21 8.78 9.00
CA ALA A 85 10.74 9.14 7.67
C ALA A 85 9.42 9.97 7.68
N GLY A 86 8.88 10.27 8.87
CA GLY A 86 7.68 11.09 9.06
C GLY A 86 6.36 10.32 9.03
N ASN A 87 6.39 8.99 9.00
CA ASN A 87 5.18 8.17 9.02
C ASN A 87 4.67 7.97 10.46
N SER A 88 3.35 7.79 10.61
CA SER A 88 2.81 7.19 11.82
C SER A 88 2.96 5.68 11.75
N TRP A 89 3.41 5.07 12.86
CA TRP A 89 3.69 3.65 12.96
C TRP A 89 3.04 3.07 14.21
N GLU A 90 1.82 2.56 14.09
CA GLU A 90 1.05 2.01 15.21
C GLU A 90 1.22 0.50 15.31
N VAL A 91 1.83 0.03 16.39
CA VAL A 91 1.88 -1.42 16.69
C VAL A 91 0.68 -1.79 17.55
N ASN A 92 -0.34 -2.40 16.94
CA ASN A 92 -1.58 -2.73 17.63
C ASN A 92 -2.28 -3.96 17.02
N TYR A 93 -1.81 -5.15 17.38
CA TYR A 93 -2.46 -6.42 17.04
C TYR A 93 -3.86 -6.60 17.70
N GLN A 94 -4.23 -5.75 18.66
CA GLN A 94 -5.55 -5.81 19.30
C GLN A 94 -6.56 -4.86 18.67
N ALA A 95 -6.16 -4.11 17.63
CA ALA A 95 -7.07 -3.26 16.88
C ALA A 95 -8.26 -4.09 16.38
N GLU A 96 -9.46 -3.51 16.47
CA GLU A 96 -10.65 -4.16 15.94
C GLU A 96 -10.52 -4.30 14.41
N PHE A 97 -10.44 -5.54 13.94
CA PHE A 97 -10.05 -5.88 12.58
C PHE A 97 -11.26 -5.87 11.63
N THR A 98 -11.75 -4.67 11.32
CA THR A 98 -12.86 -4.42 10.38
C THR A 98 -12.40 -3.54 9.24
N VAL A 99 -13.07 -3.63 8.08
CA VAL A 99 -12.72 -2.82 6.89
C VAL A 99 -12.66 -1.34 7.22
N ASP A 100 -13.67 -0.80 7.91
CA ASP A 100 -13.75 0.63 8.23
C ASP A 100 -12.61 1.09 9.16
N ASN A 101 -12.13 0.22 10.05
CA ASN A 101 -10.97 0.52 10.88
C ASN A 101 -9.67 0.45 10.09
N LEU A 102 -9.50 -0.55 9.21
CA LEU A 102 -8.31 -0.66 8.38
C LEU A 102 -8.19 0.50 7.37
N MET A 103 -9.31 1.00 6.85
CA MET A 103 -9.36 2.15 5.93
C MET A 103 -8.89 3.48 6.53
N LYS A 104 -8.62 3.54 7.84
CA LYS A 104 -7.99 4.69 8.50
C LYS A 104 -6.49 4.76 8.27
N TYR A 105 -5.88 3.68 7.77
CA TYR A 105 -4.45 3.56 7.55
C TYR A 105 -4.14 3.47 6.05
N ASP A 106 -3.02 4.07 5.65
CA ASP A 106 -2.46 3.99 4.30
C ASP A 106 -1.90 2.60 3.98
N GLY A 107 -1.61 1.79 5.01
CA GLY A 107 -1.29 0.38 4.82
C GLY A 107 -1.26 -0.42 6.12
N ILE A 108 -1.49 -1.72 6.00
CA ILE A 108 -1.46 -2.68 7.10
C ILE A 108 -0.28 -3.63 6.92
N PHE A 109 0.57 -3.74 7.93
CA PHE A 109 1.71 -4.64 7.98
C PHE A 109 1.34 -5.86 8.83
N LEU A 110 1.46 -7.06 8.25
CA LEU A 110 1.09 -8.32 8.88
C LEU A 110 2.24 -9.33 8.79
N ALA A 111 2.38 -10.13 9.84
CA ALA A 111 3.27 -11.29 9.87
C ALA A 111 2.80 -12.25 10.97
N GLY A 112 2.73 -13.53 10.66
CA GLY A 112 2.58 -14.63 11.64
C GLY A 112 1.22 -14.74 12.36
N ASN A 113 0.69 -13.66 12.92
CA ASN A 113 -0.55 -13.69 13.67
C ASN A 113 -1.78 -13.87 12.75
N PRO A 114 -2.82 -14.62 13.19
CA PRO A 114 -4.08 -14.71 12.46
C PRO A 114 -4.75 -13.35 12.28
N ALA A 115 -5.33 -13.14 11.09
CA ALA A 115 -6.17 -12.01 10.75
C ALA A 115 -7.34 -12.52 9.90
N ASP A 116 -8.47 -11.80 9.89
CA ASP A 116 -9.60 -12.17 9.05
C ASP A 116 -9.27 -11.88 7.56
N THR A 117 -9.03 -12.94 6.80
CA THR A 117 -8.65 -12.85 5.38
C THR A 117 -9.76 -12.32 4.49
N SER A 118 -11.03 -12.44 4.91
CA SER A 118 -12.16 -11.88 4.18
C SER A 118 -12.20 -10.35 4.33
N VAL A 119 -11.92 -9.85 5.55
CA VAL A 119 -11.77 -8.41 5.82
C VAL A 119 -10.59 -7.83 5.05
N LEU A 120 -9.42 -8.50 5.07
CA LEU A 120 -8.25 -8.06 4.30
C LEU A 120 -8.54 -7.98 2.79
N THR A 121 -9.22 -8.99 2.25
CA THR A 121 -9.60 -9.00 0.83
C THR A 121 -10.49 -7.80 0.51
N GLN A 122 -11.51 -7.53 1.31
CA GLN A 122 -12.40 -6.37 1.11
C GLN A 122 -11.68 -5.03 1.28
N TYR A 123 -10.78 -4.93 2.25
CA TYR A 123 -9.94 -3.75 2.47
C TYR A 123 -9.09 -3.44 1.23
N VAL A 124 -8.40 -4.44 0.67
CA VAL A 124 -7.61 -4.25 -0.55
C VAL A 124 -8.51 -3.91 -1.74
N LEU A 125 -9.64 -4.59 -1.93
CA LEU A 125 -10.58 -4.27 -3.02
C LEU A 125 -11.14 -2.84 -2.93
N LYS A 126 -11.15 -2.23 -1.75
CA LYS A 126 -11.55 -0.83 -1.50
C LYS A 126 -10.40 0.18 -1.60
N GLY A 127 -9.20 -0.26 -1.97
CA GLY A 127 -8.05 0.61 -2.20
C GLY A 127 -6.97 0.56 -1.12
N GLY A 128 -7.18 -0.20 -0.05
CA GLY A 128 -6.24 -0.37 1.06
C GLY A 128 -4.98 -1.17 0.70
N ASN A 129 -3.84 -0.88 1.33
CA ASN A 129 -2.57 -1.52 0.99
C ASN A 129 -2.10 -2.49 2.08
N VAL A 130 -1.47 -3.59 1.67
CA VAL A 130 -1.01 -4.64 2.59
C VAL A 130 0.46 -4.95 2.36
N TYR A 131 1.24 -4.96 3.44
CA TYR A 131 2.52 -5.65 3.49
C TYR A 131 2.34 -6.94 4.30
N LEU A 132 2.71 -8.08 3.73
CA LEU A 132 2.62 -9.38 4.38
C LEU A 132 3.98 -10.09 4.36
N ALA A 133 4.52 -10.41 5.53
CA ALA A 133 5.70 -11.26 5.66
C ALA A 133 5.30 -12.71 6.04
N GLY A 134 5.88 -13.68 5.32
CA GLY A 134 5.86 -15.11 5.64
C GLY A 134 7.11 -15.53 6.42
N GLY A 135 7.38 -16.83 6.50
CA GLY A 135 8.60 -17.37 7.11
C GLY A 135 8.54 -17.50 8.64
N THR A 136 7.41 -17.15 9.26
CA THR A 136 7.35 -16.72 10.66
C THR A 136 7.63 -17.77 11.73
N GLY A 137 7.83 -19.02 11.32
CA GLY A 137 7.84 -20.19 12.20
C GLY A 137 6.50 -20.50 12.88
N ILE A 138 5.49 -19.62 12.83
CA ILE A 138 4.22 -19.78 13.54
C ILE A 138 3.32 -20.79 12.84
N GLY A 139 3.37 -22.02 13.33
CA GLY A 139 2.62 -23.15 12.78
C GLY A 139 3.29 -23.80 11.57
N TRP A 140 4.57 -23.47 11.34
CA TRP A 140 5.33 -23.89 10.16
C TRP A 140 4.70 -23.43 8.83
N SER A 141 5.37 -23.75 7.73
CA SER A 141 4.96 -23.37 6.38
C SER A 141 3.53 -23.77 6.02
N VAL A 142 3.08 -24.96 6.45
CA VAL A 142 1.75 -25.49 6.10
C VAL A 142 0.64 -24.65 6.72
N LEU A 143 0.72 -24.33 8.01
CA LEU A 143 -0.33 -23.53 8.66
C LEU A 143 -0.22 -22.06 8.29
N GLU A 144 0.98 -21.55 8.01
CA GLU A 144 1.16 -20.20 7.48
C GLU A 144 0.53 -20.05 6.10
N ALA A 145 0.77 -21.00 5.18
CA ALA A 145 0.12 -21.02 3.88
C ALA A 145 -1.39 -21.17 4.01
N ALA A 146 -1.88 -22.08 4.87
CA ALA A 146 -3.32 -22.23 5.12
C ALA A 146 -3.96 -20.96 5.69
N ARG A 147 -3.21 -20.17 6.48
CA ARG A 147 -3.67 -18.90 7.06
C ARG A 147 -3.78 -17.80 6.00
N TRP A 148 -2.77 -17.64 5.16
CA TRP A 148 -2.68 -16.47 4.27
C TRP A 148 -3.17 -16.72 2.84
N ASN A 149 -3.14 -17.96 2.34
CA ASN A 149 -3.59 -18.26 0.98
C ASN A 149 -5.07 -17.95 0.72
N PRO A 150 -6.01 -18.07 1.68
CA PRO A 150 -7.38 -17.59 1.48
C PRO A 150 -7.47 -16.10 1.12
N PHE A 151 -6.49 -15.27 1.51
CA PHE A 151 -6.35 -13.88 1.08
C PHE A 151 -5.54 -13.78 -0.22
N LEU A 152 -4.30 -14.27 -0.23
CA LEU A 152 -3.34 -14.09 -1.33
C LEU A 152 -3.84 -14.63 -2.68
N MET A 153 -4.56 -15.75 -2.68
CA MET A 153 -5.01 -16.39 -3.92
C MET A 153 -6.03 -15.54 -4.69
N ASN A 154 -6.78 -14.65 -4.02
CA ASN A 154 -7.65 -13.68 -4.70
C ASN A 154 -6.86 -12.69 -5.57
N PHE A 155 -5.58 -12.50 -5.26
CA PHE A 155 -4.69 -11.53 -5.90
C PHE A 155 -3.59 -12.20 -6.73
N GLY A 156 -3.75 -13.47 -7.07
CA GLY A 156 -2.82 -14.20 -7.94
C GLY A 156 -1.54 -14.69 -7.25
N LEU A 157 -1.44 -14.56 -5.93
CA LEU A 157 -0.27 -14.91 -5.13
C LEU A 157 -0.58 -16.08 -4.20
N ARG A 158 0.43 -16.80 -3.72
CA ARG A 158 0.31 -17.74 -2.61
C ARG A 158 1.66 -17.95 -1.91
N PHE A 159 1.60 -18.34 -0.65
CA PHE A 159 2.70 -19.02 0.02
C PHE A 159 2.69 -20.52 -0.29
N GLU A 160 3.87 -21.12 -0.29
CA GLU A 160 4.07 -22.56 -0.42
C GLU A 160 3.92 -23.29 0.93
N SER A 161 3.78 -24.61 0.88
CA SER A 161 3.63 -25.44 2.08
C SER A 161 4.96 -25.92 2.68
N TYR A 162 6.09 -25.32 2.30
CA TYR A 162 7.44 -25.61 2.80
C TYR A 162 8.25 -24.31 2.92
N TYR A 163 9.19 -24.27 3.86
CA TYR A 163 10.19 -23.21 3.90
C TYR A 163 11.37 -23.56 3.00
N ASN A 164 11.99 -22.54 2.42
CA ASN A 164 13.12 -22.73 1.54
C ASN A 164 14.41 -23.05 2.32
N PRO A 165 15.39 -23.71 1.68
CA PRO A 165 16.64 -24.07 2.36
C PRO A 165 17.62 -22.89 2.46
N ILE A 166 17.18 -21.64 2.29
CA ILE A 166 18.05 -20.47 2.35
C ILE A 166 18.48 -20.25 3.81
N SER A 167 19.68 -20.70 4.13
CA SER A 167 20.34 -20.39 5.39
C SER A 167 20.75 -18.93 5.43
N SER A 168 20.84 -18.35 6.63
CA SER A 168 21.15 -16.95 6.93
C SER A 168 22.09 -16.32 5.90
N THR A 169 21.53 -15.56 4.96
CA THR A 169 22.26 -15.02 3.80
C THR A 169 21.76 -13.62 3.47
N ILE A 170 22.70 -12.77 3.08
CA ILE A 170 22.42 -11.51 2.41
C ILE A 170 22.24 -11.82 0.92
N ILE A 171 21.04 -11.58 0.41
CA ILE A 171 20.72 -11.79 -1.01
C ILE A 171 20.85 -10.47 -1.75
N SER A 172 21.40 -10.49 -2.96
CA SER A 172 21.37 -9.32 -3.84
C SER A 172 19.97 -9.09 -4.38
N ILE A 173 19.54 -7.83 -4.42
CA ILE A 173 18.28 -7.41 -4.98
C ILE A 173 18.53 -6.88 -6.40
N ASP A 174 18.05 -7.63 -7.39
CA ASP A 174 18.08 -7.25 -8.80
C ASP A 174 16.64 -7.00 -9.26
N SER A 175 16.13 -5.80 -8.97
CA SER A 175 14.76 -5.41 -9.32
C SER A 175 14.63 -3.91 -9.50
N ASP A 176 14.14 -3.47 -10.66
CA ASP A 176 13.85 -2.06 -10.96
C ASP A 176 12.54 -1.56 -10.30
N HIS A 177 11.86 -2.41 -9.52
CA HIS A 177 10.60 -2.02 -8.89
C HIS A 177 10.83 -0.89 -7.87
N PRO A 178 9.95 0.14 -7.79
CA PRO A 178 10.16 1.29 -6.89
C PRO A 178 10.41 0.94 -5.42
N ILE A 179 9.88 -0.19 -4.94
CA ILE A 179 10.11 -0.64 -3.55
C ILE A 179 11.59 -0.98 -3.28
N PHE A 180 12.36 -1.30 -4.33
CA PHE A 180 13.78 -1.65 -4.26
C PHE A 180 14.71 -0.54 -4.74
N LYS A 181 14.19 0.67 -4.97
CA LYS A 181 15.04 1.79 -5.40
C LYS A 181 16.13 2.07 -4.36
N GLY A 182 17.39 1.87 -4.76
CA GLY A 182 18.54 2.06 -3.88
C GLY A 182 18.72 0.95 -2.82
N VAL A 183 18.08 -0.21 -3.01
CA VAL A 183 18.25 -1.42 -2.20
C VAL A 183 19.10 -2.38 -3.02
N THR A 184 20.33 -2.66 -2.57
CA THR A 184 21.23 -3.59 -3.26
C THR A 184 21.16 -5.00 -2.70
N ASP A 185 20.79 -5.13 -1.43
CA ASP A 185 20.66 -6.42 -0.78
C ASP A 185 19.65 -6.41 0.36
N LEU A 186 19.20 -7.60 0.78
CA LEU A 186 18.36 -7.81 1.96
C LEU A 186 18.75 -9.11 2.67
N TYR A 187 18.47 -9.18 3.96
CA TYR A 187 18.72 -10.39 4.76
C TYR A 187 17.55 -11.37 4.69
N VAL A 188 17.85 -12.65 4.46
CA VAL A 188 16.86 -13.74 4.38
C VAL A 188 17.34 -14.95 5.21
N TYR A 189 16.41 -15.61 5.88
CA TYR A 189 16.61 -16.82 6.66
C TYR A 189 15.35 -17.72 6.70
N ASN A 190 15.34 -18.76 5.85
CA ASN A 190 14.36 -19.86 5.88
C ASN A 190 12.89 -19.42 5.70
N GLY A 191 12.65 -18.51 4.75
CA GLY A 191 11.32 -17.97 4.46
C GLY A 191 10.38 -18.94 3.73
N ASN A 192 9.11 -18.53 3.61
CA ASN A 192 8.05 -19.24 2.90
C ASN A 192 7.87 -18.72 1.48
N ASN A 193 8.26 -19.51 0.49
CA ASN A 193 8.28 -19.10 -0.90
C ASN A 193 6.93 -18.54 -1.37
N VAL A 194 7.01 -17.46 -2.15
CA VAL A 194 5.88 -16.89 -2.85
C VAL A 194 5.84 -17.44 -4.27
N SER A 195 4.65 -17.84 -4.73
CA SER A 195 4.43 -18.23 -6.12
C SER A 195 3.14 -17.64 -6.67
N LEU A 196 3.01 -17.69 -8.00
CA LEU A 196 1.83 -17.23 -8.71
C LEU A 196 0.81 -18.37 -8.83
N THR A 197 -0.47 -18.06 -8.65
CA THR A 197 -1.57 -19.04 -8.79
C THR A 197 -2.10 -19.16 -10.22
N GLY A 198 -1.65 -18.30 -11.14
CA GLY A 198 -2.11 -18.26 -12.52
C GLY A 198 -1.56 -17.07 -13.31
N THR A 199 -2.32 -16.58 -14.29
CA THR A 199 -1.92 -15.51 -15.22
C THR A 199 -2.47 -14.14 -14.82
N ASN A 200 -2.69 -13.88 -13.53
CA ASN A 200 -3.13 -12.55 -13.07
C ASN A 200 -2.03 -11.55 -13.41
N GLU A 201 -2.28 -10.69 -14.40
CA GLU A 201 -1.28 -9.76 -14.91
C GLU A 201 -0.80 -8.77 -13.85
N PHE A 202 -1.61 -8.50 -12.83
CA PHE A 202 -1.30 -7.58 -11.74
C PHE A 202 -0.38 -8.19 -10.68
N ALA A 203 -0.17 -9.51 -10.68
CA ALA A 203 0.66 -10.23 -9.72
C ALA A 203 2.03 -10.57 -10.32
N LYS A 204 3.12 -10.25 -9.61
CA LYS A 204 4.49 -10.47 -10.08
C LYS A 204 5.40 -10.90 -8.94
N ILE A 205 6.25 -11.89 -9.21
CA ILE A 205 7.47 -12.13 -8.43
C ILE A 205 8.51 -11.09 -8.88
N LEU A 206 9.03 -10.32 -7.95
CA LEU A 206 10.02 -9.26 -8.20
C LEU A 206 11.45 -9.73 -7.97
N VAL A 207 11.63 -10.68 -7.05
CA VAL A 207 12.93 -11.24 -6.68
C VAL A 207 12.76 -12.74 -6.53
N ASP A 208 13.54 -13.49 -7.31
CA ASP A 208 13.65 -14.94 -7.25
C ASP A 208 15.11 -15.31 -6.95
N PHE A 209 15.30 -16.30 -6.08
CA PHE A 209 16.63 -16.82 -5.78
C PHE A 209 16.64 -18.35 -5.95
N TYR A 210 17.23 -18.82 -7.05
CA TYR A 210 17.29 -20.24 -7.42
C TYR A 210 15.90 -20.93 -7.42
N GLY A 211 14.87 -20.25 -7.95
CA GLY A 211 13.50 -20.77 -8.01
C GLY A 211 12.70 -20.60 -6.72
N ASN A 212 13.24 -19.85 -5.74
CA ASN A 212 12.53 -19.46 -4.53
C ASN A 212 12.05 -18.02 -4.71
N GLY A 213 10.73 -17.82 -4.87
CA GLY A 213 10.15 -16.48 -4.94
C GLY A 213 10.20 -15.80 -3.57
N LEU A 214 10.97 -14.72 -3.46
CA LEU A 214 11.26 -14.07 -2.18
C LEU A 214 10.41 -12.83 -1.95
N TYR A 215 10.24 -12.01 -3.00
CA TYR A 215 9.41 -10.82 -2.95
C TYR A 215 8.45 -10.81 -4.12
N ALA A 216 7.20 -10.49 -3.83
CA ALA A 216 6.15 -10.39 -4.84
C ALA A 216 5.26 -9.18 -4.58
N VAL A 217 4.56 -8.76 -5.63
CA VAL A 217 3.56 -7.69 -5.54
C VAL A 217 2.29 -8.05 -6.27
N TYR A 218 1.19 -7.45 -5.79
CA TYR A 218 -0.01 -7.21 -6.59
C TYR A 218 -0.17 -5.70 -6.75
N ASP A 219 -0.21 -5.19 -7.98
CA ASP A 219 -0.48 -3.79 -8.26
C ASP A 219 -1.37 -3.63 -9.52
N PRO A 220 -2.67 -3.34 -9.35
CA PRO A 220 -3.57 -3.10 -10.47
C PRO A 220 -3.34 -1.75 -11.15
N ARG A 221 -2.49 -0.89 -10.58
CA ARG A 221 -2.18 0.47 -11.08
C ARG A 221 -0.94 0.48 -11.98
N ALA A 222 -0.07 -0.53 -11.86
CA ALA A 222 1.18 -0.62 -12.63
C ALA A 222 0.99 -0.84 -14.14
N PHE A 223 -0.21 -1.26 -14.57
CA PHE A 223 -0.51 -1.60 -15.96
C PHE A 223 -1.38 -0.55 -16.66
N ASP A 224 -1.69 0.55 -15.97
CA ASP A 224 -2.32 1.71 -16.59
C ASP A 224 -1.28 2.59 -17.31
N THR A 225 -0.56 1.99 -18.26
CA THR A 225 0.26 2.71 -19.25
C THR A 225 -0.61 3.56 -20.20
N LYS A 226 -1.94 3.53 -20.04
CA LYS A 226 -2.93 4.38 -20.73
C LYS A 226 -3.36 5.62 -19.93
N ARG A 227 -2.84 5.84 -18.72
CA ARG A 227 -2.98 7.15 -18.06
C ARG A 227 -2.11 8.18 -18.75
N ILE A 228 -2.74 8.86 -19.70
CA ILE A 228 -2.53 10.30 -19.91
C ILE A 228 -2.38 10.92 -18.50
N PRO A 229 -1.31 11.69 -18.20
CA PRO A 229 -1.21 12.39 -16.92
C PRO A 229 -2.52 13.15 -16.68
N PRO A 230 -3.01 13.30 -15.43
CA PRO A 230 -4.19 14.11 -15.18
C PRO A 230 -3.97 15.45 -15.89
N VAL A 231 -4.82 15.72 -16.90
CA VAL A 231 -4.69 16.93 -17.72
C VAL A 231 -4.55 18.08 -16.73
N PRO A 232 -3.45 18.87 -16.79
CA PRO A 232 -3.31 20.03 -15.93
C PRO A 232 -4.58 20.81 -16.11
N ILE A 233 -5.32 21.02 -15.02
CA ILE A 233 -6.57 21.78 -15.07
C ILE A 233 -6.20 23.07 -15.81
N PRO A 234 -6.73 23.32 -17.02
CA PRO A 234 -6.26 24.46 -17.78
C PRO A 234 -6.52 25.69 -16.91
N ALA A 235 -5.61 26.67 -16.94
CA ALA A 235 -5.74 27.89 -16.13
C ALA A 235 -7.11 28.58 -16.29
N SER A 236 -7.90 28.22 -17.31
CA SER A 236 -9.31 28.56 -17.46
C SER A 236 -10.20 28.17 -16.27
N VAL A 237 -9.99 27.04 -15.59
CA VAL A 237 -10.82 26.65 -14.42
C VAL A 237 -10.53 27.54 -13.21
N TRP A 238 -9.28 28.00 -13.05
CA TRP A 238 -8.94 29.06 -12.07
C TRP A 238 -9.53 30.42 -12.46
N LEU A 239 -9.63 30.71 -13.75
CA LEU A 239 -10.25 31.94 -14.25
C LEU A 239 -11.77 31.99 -13.98
N PHE A 240 -12.45 30.84 -14.03
CA PHE A 240 -13.89 30.77 -13.75
C PHE A 240 -14.23 30.81 -12.25
N THR A 241 -13.37 30.27 -11.37
CA THR A 241 -13.57 30.36 -9.92
C THR A 241 -13.25 31.77 -9.38
N SER A 242 -12.25 32.45 -9.94
CA SER A 242 -11.93 33.85 -9.58
C SER A 242 -12.93 34.87 -10.15
N GLY A 243 -13.50 34.61 -11.34
CA GLY A 243 -14.53 35.46 -11.93
C GLY A 243 -15.87 35.48 -11.16
N LEU A 244 -16.25 34.38 -10.51
CA LEU A 244 -17.50 34.32 -9.73
C LEU A 244 -17.43 35.12 -8.42
N LEU A 245 -16.25 35.22 -7.80
CA LEU A 245 -16.05 36.03 -6.58
C LEU A 245 -16.04 37.54 -6.87
N GLY A 246 -15.62 37.96 -8.08
CA GLY A 246 -15.66 39.37 -8.50
C GLY A 246 -17.07 39.93 -8.70
N LEU A 247 -18.05 39.09 -9.06
CA LEU A 247 -19.43 39.53 -9.31
C LEU A 247 -20.27 39.72 -8.05
N VAL A 248 -19.89 39.09 -6.93
CA VAL A 248 -20.59 39.28 -5.63
C VAL A 248 -20.19 40.62 -4.97
N GLY A 249 -19.03 41.18 -5.31
CA GLY A 249 -18.52 42.44 -4.76
C GLY A 249 -19.13 43.73 -5.32
N ILE A 250 -19.85 43.68 -6.44
CA ILE A 250 -20.34 44.89 -7.15
C ILE A 250 -21.79 45.27 -6.79
N GLY A 251 -22.49 44.47 -5.99
CA GLY A 251 -23.91 44.68 -5.66
C GLY A 251 -24.25 45.67 -4.52
N ARG A 252 -23.27 46.35 -3.89
CA ARG A 252 -23.54 47.27 -2.76
C ARG A 252 -23.10 48.72 -3.03
N LYS A 253 -23.99 49.51 -3.63
CA LYS A 253 -24.06 50.98 -3.45
C LYS A 253 -25.54 51.35 -3.26
N LYS A 254 -25.98 51.49 -2.00
CA LYS A 254 -26.24 52.76 -1.28
C LYS A 254 -27.19 53.71 -2.02
N THR A 255 -28.47 53.64 -1.66
CA THR A 255 -29.46 54.72 -1.78
C THR A 255 -29.13 55.80 -0.74
N ILE A 256 -28.91 57.04 -1.17
CA ILE A 256 -28.99 58.24 -0.33
C ILE A 256 -29.71 59.34 -1.14
N HIS A 257 -30.72 59.92 -0.47
CA HIS A 257 -31.64 61.02 -0.81
C HIS A 257 -33.00 60.60 -1.38
#